data_AF-A0A355UEF3-F1
#
_entry.id   AF-A0A355UEF3-F1
#
_cell.length_a   1.000
_cell.length_b   1.000
_cell.length_c   1.000
_cell.angle_alpha   90.00
_cell.angle_beta   90.00
_cell.angle_gamma   90.00
#
_symmetry.space_group_name_H-M   'P 1'
#
loop_
_entity.id
_entity.type
_entity.pdbx_description
1 polymer ?
#
loop_
_entity_poly.entity_id
_entity_poly.type
_entity_poly.pdbx_seq_one_letter_code
_entity_poly.pdbx_strand_id
1 'polypeptide(L)'
;IVFEFEKRQSKQNAQNFPQLKQKIYLDTMLNVVNRNYLELFNSKQKMDIYYSTYLPFNKIKLPQTINVIMFSNKTYKVNLKFEKQKLN
;
A
#
# COMPACT_ATOMS: atom_id res chain seq x y z
N ILE A 1 19.14 -6.66 8.43
CA ILE A 1 19.67 -6.40 7.07
C ILE A 1 18.56 -5.72 6.27
N VAL A 2 18.77 -4.50 5.79
CA VAL A 2 17.79 -3.81 4.94
C VAL A 2 18.16 -4.13 3.49
N PHE A 3 17.31 -4.90 2.81
CA PHE A 3 17.55 -5.26 1.39
C PHE A 3 17.12 -4.11 0.46
N GLU A 4 17.89 -3.87 -0.60
CA GLU A 4 17.53 -2.96 -1.70
C GLU A 4 16.21 -3.38 -2.35
N PHE A 5 15.40 -2.42 -2.82
CA PHE A 5 14.06 -2.65 -3.36
C PHE A 5 14.04 -3.69 -4.50
N GLU A 6 14.98 -3.59 -5.43
CA GLU A 6 15.11 -4.50 -6.58
C GLU A 6 15.39 -5.94 -6.15
N LYS A 7 16.22 -6.12 -5.10
CA LYS A 7 16.55 -7.44 -4.54
C LYS A 7 15.35 -8.10 -3.84
N ARG A 8 14.36 -7.32 -3.39
CA ARG A 8 13.09 -7.82 -2.79
C ARG A 8 12.14 -8.44 -3.82
N GLN A 9 12.26 -8.09 -5.09
CA GLN A 9 11.38 -8.61 -6.16
C GLN A 9 11.87 -9.96 -6.74
N SER A 10 13.09 -10.37 -6.42
CA SER A 10 13.62 -11.66 -6.89
C SER A 10 12.95 -12.83 -6.16
N LYS A 11 12.39 -13.79 -6.92
CA LYS A 11 11.82 -15.04 -6.38
C LYS A 11 12.84 -15.88 -5.58
N GLN A 12 14.13 -15.56 -5.66
CA GLN A 12 15.23 -16.29 -5.05
C GLN A 12 15.33 -16.13 -3.52
N ASN A 13 14.55 -15.25 -2.89
CA ASN A 13 14.64 -14.97 -1.44
C ASN A 13 13.34 -15.16 -0.66
N ALA A 14 12.38 -15.95 -1.16
CA ALA A 14 11.08 -16.14 -0.50
C ALA A 14 11.17 -16.64 0.96
N GLN A 15 12.25 -17.34 1.35
CA GLN A 15 12.49 -17.77 2.74
C GLN A 15 12.92 -16.64 3.69
N ASN A 16 13.53 -15.57 3.17
CA ASN A 16 14.09 -14.48 3.98
C ASN A 16 13.12 -13.30 4.15
N PHE A 17 11.98 -13.32 3.46
CA PHE A 17 10.97 -12.27 3.57
C PHE A 17 9.77 -12.76 4.37
N PRO A 18 9.19 -11.90 5.22
CA PRO A 18 8.03 -12.29 6.00
C PRO A 18 6.83 -12.50 5.07
N GLN A 19 6.06 -13.54 5.36
CA GLN A 19 4.83 -13.84 4.63
C GLN A 19 3.75 -12.82 5.01
N LEU A 20 2.97 -12.39 4.02
CA LEU A 20 1.95 -11.37 4.15
C LEU A 20 0.58 -11.94 3.75
N LYS A 21 -0.41 -11.79 4.62
CA LYS A 21 -1.83 -11.93 4.27
C LYS A 21 -2.32 -10.58 3.77
N GLN A 22 -2.86 -10.56 2.56
CA GLN A 22 -3.34 -9.34 1.93
C GLN A 22 -4.84 -9.44 1.64
N LYS A 23 -5.58 -8.36 1.88
CA LYS A 23 -6.97 -8.20 1.46
C LYS A 23 -7.15 -6.85 0.76
N ILE A 24 -7.53 -6.91 -0.50
CA ILE A 24 -7.76 -5.74 -1.36
C ILE A 24 -9.26 -5.53 -1.50
N TYR A 25 -9.70 -4.30 -1.30
CA TYR A 25 -11.06 -3.87 -1.55
C TYR A 25 -11.07 -2.94 -2.77
N LEU A 26 -11.97 -3.24 -3.70
CA LEU A 26 -12.13 -2.52 -4.95
C LEU A 26 -13.42 -1.70 -4.91
N ASP A 27 -13.35 -0.49 -5.44
CA ASP A 27 -14.51 0.27 -5.87
C ASP A 27 -14.80 -0.12 -7.33
N THR A 28 -15.89 -0.84 -7.55
CA THR A 28 -16.27 -1.38 -8.86
C THR A 28 -16.80 -0.31 -9.80
N MET A 29 -17.38 0.78 -9.29
CA MET A 29 -17.89 1.88 -10.12
C MET A 29 -16.73 2.69 -10.69
N LEU A 30 -15.72 2.96 -9.86
CA LEU A 30 -14.54 3.72 -10.26
C LEU A 30 -13.45 2.86 -10.88
N ASN A 31 -13.53 1.53 -10.72
CA ASN A 31 -12.52 0.53 -11.09
C ASN A 31 -11.15 0.83 -10.48
N VAL A 32 -11.12 1.04 -9.16
CA VAL A 32 -9.91 1.40 -8.39
C VAL A 32 -9.83 0.63 -7.07
N VAL A 33 -8.63 0.53 -6.49
CA VAL A 33 -8.45 0.01 -5.14
C VAL A 33 -8.81 1.10 -4.13
N ASN A 34 -9.79 0.87 -3.25
CA ASN A 34 -10.16 1.82 -2.20
C ASN A 34 -9.48 1.53 -0.85
N ARG A 35 -9.09 0.27 -0.60
CA ARG A 35 -8.42 -0.13 0.63
C ARG A 35 -7.56 -1.37 0.42
N ASN A 36 -6.41 -1.41 1.08
CA ASN A 36 -5.52 -2.56 1.10
C ASN A 36 -5.11 -2.84 2.55
N TYR A 37 -5.51 -4.00 3.06
CA TYR A 37 -5.14 -4.47 4.39
C TYR A 37 -4.07 -5.54 4.29
N LEU A 38 -3.00 -5.38 5.04
CA LEU A 38 -1.82 -6.23 5.06
C LEU A 38 -1.57 -6.69 6.51
N GLU A 39 -1.35 -7.99 6.69
CA GLU A 39 -1.03 -8.58 7.98
C GLU A 39 0.15 -9.53 7.83
N LEU A 40 1.19 -9.33 8.64
CA LEU A 40 2.34 -10.23 8.66
C LEU A 40 1.94 -11.53 9.35
N PHE A 41 2.23 -12.68 8.73
CA PHE A 41 1.94 -13.98 9.33
C PHE A 41 2.66 -14.13 10.67
N ASN A 42 1.99 -14.78 11.63
CA ASN A 42 2.50 -15.02 12.99
C ASN A 42 2.96 -13.74 13.72
N SER A 43 2.39 -12.58 13.36
CA SER A 43 2.73 -11.29 13.93
C SER A 43 1.48 -10.48 14.24
N LYS A 44 1.55 -9.61 15.25
CA LYS A 44 0.51 -8.60 15.51
C LYS A 44 0.63 -7.39 14.57
N GLN A 45 1.65 -7.37 13.72
CA GLN A 45 1.93 -6.26 12.83
C GLN A 45 0.98 -6.25 11.64
N LYS A 46 0.26 -5.13 11.49
CA LYS A 46 -0.79 -4.93 10.48
C LYS A 46 -0.63 -3.56 9.86
N MET A 47 -1.01 -3.43 8.60
CA MET A 47 -1.05 -2.16 7.89
C MET A 47 -2.38 -2.06 7.16
N ASP A 48 -3.04 -0.93 7.36
CA ASP A 48 -4.32 -0.62 6.73
C ASP A 48 -4.15 0.64 5.89
N ILE A 49 -4.31 0.49 4.58
CA ILE A 49 -4.10 1.54 3.62
C ILE A 49 -5.45 1.91 3.00
N TYR A 50 -5.85 3.16 3.13
CA TYR A 50 -7.05 3.72 2.51
C TYR A 50 -6.66 4.69 1.41
N TYR A 51 -7.27 4.50 0.25
CA TYR A 51 -7.08 5.36 -0.91
C TYR A 51 -8.37 6.14 -1.13
N SER A 52 -8.25 7.46 -1.16
CA SER A 52 -9.39 8.35 -1.40
C SER A 52 -8.97 9.45 -2.36
N THR A 53 -9.96 9.98 -3.09
CA THR A 53 -9.77 10.96 -4.17
C THR A 53 -8.83 10.44 -5.27
N TYR A 54 -9.23 10.55 -6.54
CA TYR A 54 -8.42 10.01 -7.63
C TYR A 54 -8.18 11.06 -8.69
N LEU A 55 -6.92 11.22 -9.08
CA LEU A 55 -6.53 12.05 -10.20
C LEU A 55 -6.58 11.22 -11.48
N PRO A 56 -7.25 11.71 -12.54
CA PRO A 56 -7.11 11.09 -13.85
C PRO A 56 -5.67 11.31 -14.33
N PHE A 57 -5.01 10.23 -14.75
CA PHE A 57 -3.66 10.27 -15.33
C PHE A 57 -3.59 9.29 -16.50
N ASN A 58 -3.57 9.82 -17.73
CA ASN A 58 -3.75 9.03 -18.95
C ASN A 58 -5.01 8.15 -18.87
N LYS A 59 -4.86 6.83 -19.06
CA LYS A 59 -5.95 5.83 -19.01
C LYS A 59 -6.15 5.21 -17.63
N ILE A 60 -5.46 5.70 -16.59
CA ILE A 60 -5.54 5.18 -15.22
C ILE A 60 -5.99 6.27 -14.24
N LYS A 61 -6.46 5.84 -13.08
CA LYS A 61 -6.82 6.72 -11.95
C LYS A 61 -5.78 6.53 -10.85
N LEU A 62 -5.04 7.59 -10.53
CA LEU A 62 -4.04 7.57 -9.46
C LEU A 62 -4.66 8.05 -8.15
N PRO A 63 -4.44 7.38 -7.01
CA PRO A 63 -4.92 7.85 -5.73
C PRO A 63 -4.22 9.17 -5.37
N GLN A 64 -5.02 10.21 -5.12
CA GLN A 64 -4.52 11.52 -4.72
C GLN A 64 -4.20 11.55 -3.23
N THR A 65 -4.98 10.83 -2.42
CA THR A 65 -4.77 10.75 -0.97
C THR A 65 -4.60 9.28 -0.58
N ILE A 66 -3.54 9.01 0.18
CA ILE A 66 -3.25 7.69 0.75
C ILE A 66 -3.10 7.85 2.25
N ASN A 67 -3.98 7.21 3.01
CA ASN A 67 -3.89 7.14 4.46
C ASN A 67 -3.41 5.77 4.87
N VAL A 68 -2.33 5.70 5.64
CA VAL A 68 -1.76 4.45 6.12
C VAL A 68 -1.84 4.45 7.64
N ILE A 69 -2.42 3.40 8.21
CA ILE A 69 -2.39 3.10 9.64
C ILE A 69 -1.58 1.82 9.83
N MET A 70 -0.46 1.91 10.54
CA MET A 70 0.38 0.76 10.85
C MET A 70 0.25 0.41 12.32
N PHE A 71 -0.21 -0.80 12.61
CA PHE A 71 -0.25 -1.38 13.94
C PHE A 71 0.99 -2.23 14.13
N SER A 72 1.81 -1.89 15.13
CA SER A 72 2.98 -2.67 15.53
C SER A 72 3.06 -2.66 17.06
N ASN A 73 4.22 -2.37 17.66
CA ASN A 73 4.31 -2.08 19.10
C ASN A 73 3.59 -0.77 19.46
N LYS A 74 3.49 0.15 18.49
CA LYS A 74 2.72 1.40 18.55
C LYS A 74 1.95 1.57 17.25
N THR A 75 0.90 2.41 17.29
CA THR A 75 0.13 2.76 16.10
C THR A 75 0.75 3.98 15.44
N TYR A 76 1.12 3.85 14.17
CA TYR A 76 1.61 4.95 13.34
C TYR A 76 0.56 5.33 12.32
N LYS A 77 0.46 6.63 12.02
CA LYS A 77 -0.43 7.18 11.00
C LYS A 77 0.40 7.98 10.01
N VAL A 78 0.25 7.70 8.73
CA VAL A 78 0.89 8.43 7.63
C VAL A 78 -0.21 8.89 6.68
N ASN A 79 -0.20 10.17 6.31
CA ASN A 79 -1.07 10.72 5.28
C ASN A 79 -0.17 11.22 4.14
N LEU A 80 -0.42 10.71 2.94
CA LEU A 80 0.22 11.16 1.71
C LEU A 80 -0.84 11.86 0.87
N LYS A 81 -0.53 13.07 0.40
CA LYS A 81 -1.37 13.83 -0.51
C LYS A 81 -0.55 14.27 -1.71
N PHE A 82 -0.98 13.85 -2.89
CA PHE A 82 -0.35 14.21 -4.16
C PHE A 82 -1.04 15.45 -4.75
N GLU A 83 -0.23 16.43 -5.13
CA GLU A 83 -0.73 17.63 -5.79
C GLU A 83 -0.71 17.44 -7.31
N LYS A 84 -1.80 17.86 -7.95
CA LYS A 84 -2.02 17.70 -9.40
C LYS A 84 -0.91 18.34 -10.26
N GLN A 85 -0.23 19.36 -9.73
CA GLN A 85 0.82 20.11 -10.42
C GLN A 85 2.13 19.33 -10.63
N LYS A 86 2.30 18.16 -10.01
CA LYS A 86 3.52 17.31 -10.12
C LYS A 86 3.39 16.13 -11.08
N LEU A 87 2.29 16.03 -11.85
CA LEU A 87 2.01 14.95 -12.80
C LEU A 87 2.19 15.38 -14.27
N ASN A 88 2.97 16.44 -14.55
CA ASN A 88 3.33 16.82 -15.91
C ASN A 88 4.57 16.06 -16.39
#